data_AF-A0A8S2RZ18-F1
#
_entry.id   AF-A0A8S2RZ18-F1
#
_cell.length_a   1.000
_cell.length_b   1.000
_cell.length_c   1.000
_cell.angle_alpha   90.00
_cell.angle_beta   90.00
_cell.angle_gamma   90.00
#
_symmetry.space_group_name_H-M   'P 1'
#
loop_
_entity.id
_entity.type
_entity.pdbx_description
1 polymer ?
#
loop_
_entity_poly.entity_id
_entity_poly.type
_entity_poly.pdbx_seq_one_letter_code
_entity_poly.pdbx_strand_id
1 'polypeptide(L)'
;MKDPIGNEFNQLVAEEYLKLFDFQGDTLDRALRKFVKQFAIIGEAQDRERVLHFFATRYLDCNPTTFSSIDACHMLTCAIMLLNTDLHDPYEVGQIRR
;
A
#
# COMPACT_ATOMS: atom_id res chain seq x y z
N MET A 1 -18.22 20.53 -7.17
CA MET A 1 -17.87 19.73 -8.36
C MET A 1 -16.42 19.33 -8.19
N LYS A 2 -16.14 18.07 -7.82
CA LYS A 2 -14.76 17.59 -7.60
C LYS A 2 -14.18 17.36 -9.00
N ASP A 3 -13.14 18.11 -9.38
CA ASP A 3 -12.57 18.02 -10.74
C ASP A 3 -12.18 16.57 -11.06
N PRO A 4 -12.84 15.91 -12.05
CA PRO A 4 -12.54 14.52 -12.38
C PRO A 4 -11.11 14.37 -12.95
N ILE A 5 -10.62 15.40 -13.65
CA ILE A 5 -9.30 15.44 -14.27
C ILE A 5 -8.18 15.46 -13.23
N GLY A 6 -8.38 16.18 -12.11
CA GLY A 6 -7.37 16.26 -11.05
C GLY A 6 -7.10 14.91 -10.40
N ASN A 7 -8.13 14.07 -10.27
CA ASN A 7 -7.97 12.74 -9.68
C ASN A 7 -7.32 11.75 -10.65
N GLU A 8 -7.71 11.76 -11.93
CA GLU A 8 -7.14 10.87 -12.95
C GLU A 8 -5.67 11.19 -13.25
N PHE A 9 -5.31 12.47 -13.39
CA PHE A 9 -3.91 12.87 -13.56
C PHE A 9 -3.06 12.49 -12.36
N ASN A 10 -3.54 12.74 -11.14
CA ASN A 10 -2.82 12.36 -9.92
C ASN A 10 -2.63 10.83 -9.83
N GLN A 11 -3.60 10.04 -10.30
CA GLN A 11 -3.49 8.58 -10.34
C GLN A 11 -2.44 8.12 -11.35
N LEU A 12 -2.45 8.66 -12.57
CA LEU A 12 -1.44 8.34 -13.58
C LEU A 12 -0.03 8.71 -13.12
N VAL A 13 0.14 9.86 -12.48
CA VAL A 13 1.42 10.27 -11.92
C VAL A 13 1.86 9.33 -10.79
N ALA A 14 0.95 8.92 -9.90
CA ALA A 14 1.26 7.97 -8.85
C ALA A 14 1.65 6.59 -9.41
N GLU A 15 0.97 6.13 -10.45
CA GLU A 15 1.27 4.87 -11.14
C GLU A 15 2.64 4.91 -11.82
N GLU A 16 2.96 5.98 -12.55
CA GLU A 16 4.29 6.15 -13.15
C GLU A 16 5.40 6.30 -12.10
N TYR A 17 5.12 7.02 -11.01
CA TYR A 17 6.05 7.14 -9.90
C TYR A 17 6.34 5.79 -9.23
N LEU A 18 5.33 4.93 -9.12
CA LEU A 18 5.44 3.57 -8.59
C LEU A 18 6.37 2.68 -9.43
N LYS A 19 6.41 2.87 -10.75
CA LYS A 19 7.33 2.14 -11.64
C LYS A 19 8.81 2.48 -11.37
N LEU A 20 9.10 3.57 -10.66
CA LEU A 20 10.47 3.93 -10.27
C LEU A 20 10.97 3.13 -9.06
N PHE A 21 10.09 2.44 -8.34
CA PHE A 21 10.50 1.59 -7.23
C PHE A 21 11.08 0.28 -7.76
N ASP A 22 12.28 -0.06 -7.30
CA ASP A 22 12.88 -1.37 -7.50
C ASP A 22 12.72 -2.21 -6.22
N PHE A 23 11.93 -3.28 -6.33
CA PHE A 23 11.68 -4.25 -5.27
C PHE A 23 12.33 -5.61 -5.56
N GLN A 24 13.17 -5.71 -6.59
CA GLN A 24 13.75 -6.98 -6.99
C GLN A 24 14.57 -7.60 -5.85
N GLY A 25 14.21 -8.83 -5.46
CA GLY A 25 14.90 -9.58 -4.40
C GLY A 25 14.61 -9.09 -2.98
N ASP A 26 13.76 -8.08 -2.80
CA ASP A 26 13.22 -7.76 -1.48
C ASP A 26 12.13 -8.76 -1.09
N THR A 27 12.01 -9.04 0.21
CA THR A 27 10.80 -9.66 0.76
C THR A 27 9.64 -8.65 0.75
N LEU A 28 8.40 -9.14 0.71
CA LEU A 28 7.21 -8.29 0.64
C LEU A 28 7.18 -7.22 1.75
N ASP A 29 7.53 -7.58 2.98
CA ASP A 29 7.57 -6.65 4.11
C ASP A 29 8.65 -5.57 3.95
N ARG A 30 9.81 -5.89 3.36
CA ARG A 30 10.87 -4.91 3.09
C ARG A 30 10.48 -3.95 1.99
N ALA A 31 9.91 -4.47 0.91
CA ALA A 31 9.39 -3.66 -0.18
C ALA A 31 8.28 -2.72 0.31
N LEU A 32 7.35 -3.24 1.13
CA LEU A 32 6.27 -2.45 1.72
C LEU A 32 6.81 -1.34 2.64
N ARG A 33 7.80 -1.63 3.48
CA ARG A 33 8.46 -0.61 4.33
C ARG A 33 9.16 0.47 3.51
N LYS A 34 9.80 0.13 2.40
CA LYS A 34 10.39 1.11 1.47
C LYS A 34 9.30 1.98 0.85
N PHE A 35 8.20 1.35 0.45
CA PHE A 35 7.07 2.01 -0.18
C PHE A 35 6.38 3.03 0.75
N VAL A 36 5.95 2.61 1.94
CA VAL A 36 5.22 3.49 2.89
C VAL A 36 6.08 4.62 3.49
N LYS A 37 7.41 4.54 3.37
CA LYS A 37 8.31 5.64 3.74
C LYS A 37 8.29 6.78 2.72
N GLN A 38 8.03 6.47 1.45
CA GLN A 38 8.01 7.43 0.36
C GLN A 38 6.58 7.87 0.04
N PHE A 39 5.60 6.97 0.24
CA PHE A 39 4.20 7.23 -0.03
C PHE A 39 3.40 7.26 1.27
N ALA A 40 2.87 8.43 1.60
CA ALA A 40 1.92 8.59 2.69
C ALA A 40 0.58 7.95 2.30
N ILE A 41 0.24 6.82 2.92
CA ILE A 41 -1.05 6.14 2.75
C ILE A 41 -2.12 6.89 3.58
N ILE A 42 -2.45 8.10 3.16
CA ILE A 42 -3.40 9.01 3.81
C ILE A 42 -4.58 9.24 2.87
N GLY A 43 -5.79 9.37 3.41
CA GLY A 43 -7.00 9.65 2.65
C GLY A 43 -8.11 8.63 2.88
N GLU A 44 -9.09 8.62 1.98
CA GLU A 44 -10.26 7.72 2.01
C GLU A 44 -9.84 6.25 1.83
N ALA A 45 -10.64 5.33 2.39
CA ALA A 45 -10.35 3.89 2.30
C ALA A 45 -10.14 3.41 0.86
N GLN A 46 -10.94 3.94 -0.07
CA GLN A 46 -10.86 3.58 -1.48
C GLN A 46 -9.55 4.04 -2.16
N ASP A 47 -9.00 5.19 -1.76
CA ASP A 47 -7.75 5.68 -2.32
C ASP A 47 -6.55 4.90 -1.75
N ARG A 48 -6.59 4.57 -0.46
CA ARG A 48 -5.58 3.71 0.17
C ARG A 48 -5.52 2.33 -0.48
N GLU A 49 -6.69 1.71 -0.69
CA GLU A 49 -6.82 0.42 -1.36
C GLU A 49 -6.22 0.45 -2.77
N ARG A 50 -6.52 1.50 -3.55
CA ARG A 50 -5.98 1.66 -4.90
C ARG A 50 -4.44 1.74 -4.89
N VAL A 51 -3.87 2.50 -3.96
CA VAL A 51 -2.42 2.63 -3.82
C VAL A 51 -1.76 1.30 -3.44
N LEU A 52 -2.37 0.52 -2.53
CA LEU A 52 -1.88 -0.81 -2.16
C LEU A 52 -1.97 -1.81 -3.32
N HIS A 53 -3.01 -1.72 -4.15
CA HIS A 53 -3.13 -2.52 -5.37
C HIS A 53 -1.99 -2.25 -6.35
N PHE A 54 -1.69 -0.97 -6.61
CA PHE A 54 -0.56 -0.63 -7.47
C PHE A 54 0.80 -1.09 -6.89
N PHE A 55 0.98 -1.00 -5.58
CA PHE A 55 2.16 -1.56 -4.92
C PHE A 55 2.27 -3.08 -5.15
N ALA A 56 1.17 -3.83 -4.98
CA ALA A 56 1.16 -5.28 -5.16
C ALA A 56 1.47 -5.68 -6.62
N THR A 57 0.91 -4.95 -7.60
CA THR A 57 1.24 -5.13 -9.02
C THR A 57 2.72 -4.91 -9.26
N ARG A 58 3.27 -3.79 -8.79
CA ARG A 58 4.70 -3.48 -8.97
C ARG A 58 5.62 -4.49 -8.29
N TYR A 59 5.25 -4.96 -7.09
CA TYR A 59 6.03 -5.98 -6.39
C TYR A 59 6.09 -7.28 -7.20
N LEU A 60 4.97 -7.69 -7.80
CA LEU A 60 4.92 -8.90 -8.62
C LEU A 60 5.68 -8.73 -9.95
N ASP A 61 5.63 -7.55 -10.58
CA ASP A 61 6.43 -7.24 -11.77
C ASP A 61 7.94 -7.39 -11.49
N CYS A 62 8.40 -6.95 -10.31
CA CYS A 62 9.78 -7.11 -9.87
C CYS A 62 10.11 -8.54 -9.39
N ASN A 63 9.11 -9.31 -8.94
CA ASN A 63 9.29 -10.61 -8.29
C ASN A 63 8.24 -11.65 -8.78
N PRO A 64 8.22 -12.01 -10.07
CA PRO A 64 7.10 -12.69 -10.73
C PRO A 64 6.81 -14.11 -10.22
N THR A 65 7.73 -14.74 -9.50
CA THR A 65 7.60 -16.11 -8.98
C THR A 65 7.19 -16.17 -7.50
N THR A 66 7.02 -15.02 -6.83
CA THR A 66 6.80 -14.98 -5.38
C THR A 66 5.35 -15.25 -4.98
N PHE A 67 4.39 -14.82 -5.80
CA PHE A 67 2.97 -15.04 -5.57
C PHE A 67 2.31 -15.61 -6.82
N SER A 68 1.23 -16.37 -6.63
CA SER A 68 0.45 -16.95 -7.73
C SER A 68 -0.48 -15.95 -8.42
N SER A 69 -0.80 -14.83 -7.77
CA SER A 69 -1.61 -13.73 -8.33
C SER A 69 -1.33 -12.41 -7.63
N ILE A 70 -1.68 -11.31 -8.30
CA ILE A 70 -1.66 -9.96 -7.72
C ILE A 70 -2.58 -9.90 -6.50
N ASP A 71 -3.77 -10.51 -6.56
CA ASP A 71 -4.72 -10.54 -5.46
C ASP A 71 -4.15 -11.20 -4.20
N ALA A 72 -3.37 -12.28 -4.35
CA ALA A 72 -2.70 -12.93 -3.23
C ALA A 72 -1.65 -12.01 -2.58
N CYS A 73 -0.85 -11.32 -3.40
CA CYS A 73 0.11 -10.33 -2.94
C CYS A 73 -0.58 -9.15 -2.24
N HIS A 74 -1.69 -8.68 -2.80
CA HIS A 74 -2.49 -7.59 -2.28
C HIS A 74 -3.12 -7.93 -0.92
N MET A 75 -3.77 -9.09 -0.83
CA MET A 75 -4.36 -9.56 0.44
C MET A 75 -3.31 -9.67 1.55
N LEU A 76 -2.13 -10.21 1.25
CA LEU A 76 -1.05 -10.30 2.22
C LEU A 76 -0.52 -8.91 2.61
N THR A 77 -0.42 -8.00 1.65
CA THR A 77 -0.04 -6.60 1.92
C THR A 77 -1.02 -5.93 2.87
N CYS A 78 -2.33 -6.07 2.63
CA CYS A 78 -3.37 -5.54 3.52
C CYS A 78 -3.29 -6.17 4.92
N ALA A 79 -3.06 -7.49 5.02
CA ALA A 79 -2.88 -8.17 6.30
C ALA A 79 -1.65 -7.64 7.07
N ILE A 80 -0.52 -7.41 6.39
CA ILE A 80 0.68 -6.82 6.98
C ILE A 80 0.40 -5.38 7.43
N MET A 81 -0.33 -4.59 6.65
CA MET A 81 -0.71 -3.22 7.02
C MET A 81 -1.61 -3.20 8.26
N LEU A 82 -2.63 -4.06 8.32
CA LEU A 82 -3.51 -4.19 9.49
C LEU A 82 -2.74 -4.62 10.74
N LEU A 83 -1.82 -5.58 10.62
CA LEU A 83 -0.97 -6.01 11.72
C LEU A 83 -0.04 -4.89 12.20
N ASN A 84 0.51 -4.09 11.28
CA ASN A 84 1.35 -2.95 11.64
C ASN A 84 0.55 -1.81 12.27
N THR A 85 -0.71 -1.59 11.87
CA THR A 85 -1.60 -0.63 12.53
C THR A 85 -1.93 -1.10 13.95
N ASP A 86 -2.27 -2.38 14.15
CA ASP A 86 -2.53 -2.97 15.48
C ASP A 86 -1.31 -2.86 16.42
N LEU A 87 -0.10 -2.97 15.88
CA LEU A 87 1.16 -2.86 16.63
C LEU A 87 1.59 -1.41 16.92
N HIS A 88 1.05 -0.41 16.19
CA HIS A 88 1.47 0.99 16.27
C HIS A 88 0.33 1.99 16.53
N ASP A 89 -0.89 1.54 16.82
CA ASP A 89 -1.95 2.39 17.39
C ASP A 89 -1.83 2.41 18.93
N PRO A 90 -1.35 3.50 19.55
CA PRO A 90 -1.52 3.72 20.99
C PRO A 90 -2.96 4.08 21.39
N TYR A 91 -3.94 4.00 20.47
CA TYR A 91 -5.35 4.19 20.77
C TYR A 91 -6.10 2.87 20.63
N GLU A 92 -6.03 2.00 21.64
CA GLU A 92 -7.17 1.21 22.16
C GLU A 92 -6.77 0.32 23.36
N VAL A 93 -6.07 0.90 24.35
CA VAL A 93 -6.10 0.35 25.73
C VAL A 93 -6.23 1.51 26.71
N GLY A 94 -7.45 1.88 27.11
CA GLY A 94 -7.58 2.75 28.29
C GLY A 94 -8.83 3.59 28.57
N GLN A 95 -9.97 3.44 27.89
CA GLN A 95 -11.20 4.12 28.34
C GLN A 95 -12.43 3.21 28.45
N ILE A 96 -12.29 2.14 29.24
CA ILE A 96 -13.33 1.77 30.19
C ILE A 96 -12.80 2.15 31.57
N ARG A 97 -12.92 3.42 31.98
CA ARG A 97 -13.05 3.83 33.39
C ARG A 97 -13.69 5.22 33.50
N ARG A 98 -14.95 5.16 33.97
CA ARG A 98 -15.85 6.20 34.50
C ARG A 98 -16.59 7.07 33.50
#